data_AF-A0A191HX22-F1
#
_entry.id   AF-A0A191HX22-F1
#
_cell.length_a   1.000
_cell.length_b   1.000
_cell.length_c   1.000
_cell.angle_alpha   90.00
_cell.angle_beta   90.00
_cell.angle_gamma   90.00
#
_symmetry.space_group_name_H-M   'P 1'
#
loop_
_entity.id
_entity.type
_entity.pdbx_description
1 polymer ?
#
loop_
_entity_poly.entity_id
_entity_poly.type
_entity_poly.pdbx_seq_one_letter_code
_entity_poly.pdbx_strand_id
1 'polypeptide(L)'
;MMLASNQWGNLGEFVSKAKSPFVEPFTAAVVVLNKGEYTKVPVKTDYGYHVIKANDVKDSYADLKSSVEDDIYSTQREERYTAYMTSLLENAKIERKMTFTTSK
;
A
#
# COMPACT_ATOMS: atom_id res chain seq x y z
N MET A 1 -5.95 14.00 5.23
CA MET A 1 -6.23 13.91 3.78
C MET A 1 -4.90 13.61 3.10
N MET A 2 -4.48 12.35 3.10
CA MET A 2 -3.25 11.93 2.42
C MET A 2 -3.53 11.83 0.93
N LEU A 3 -2.65 12.45 0.16
CA LEU A 3 -2.70 12.55 -1.28
C LEU A 3 -2.54 11.15 -1.88
N ALA A 4 -3.65 10.53 -2.27
CA ALA A 4 -3.65 9.51 -3.32
C ALA A 4 -3.24 10.21 -4.62
N SER A 5 -1.95 10.51 -4.73
CA SER A 5 -1.30 10.88 -5.98
C SER A 5 -1.68 9.82 -7.01
N ASN A 6 -1.99 10.26 -8.22
CA ASN A 6 -2.46 9.43 -9.33
C ASN A 6 -1.44 8.32 -9.68
N GLN A 7 -1.41 7.22 -8.92
CA GLN A 7 -0.48 6.11 -9.13
C GLN A 7 -0.88 5.21 -10.32
N TRP A 8 -1.93 5.55 -11.09
CA TRP A 8 -2.38 4.83 -12.30
C TRP A 8 -2.51 3.29 -12.13
N GLY A 9 -2.88 2.84 -10.92
CA GLY A 9 -2.97 1.41 -10.59
C GLY A 9 -1.65 0.76 -10.16
N ASN A 10 -0.61 1.54 -9.89
CA ASN A 10 0.61 1.05 -9.25
C ASN A 10 0.35 0.74 -7.78
N LEU A 11 0.57 -0.51 -7.42
CA LEU A 11 0.34 -1.02 -6.06
C LEU A 11 1.50 -0.68 -5.11
N GLY A 12 2.64 -0.21 -5.62
CA GLY A 12 3.80 0.20 -4.81
C GLY A 12 4.49 -0.94 -4.05
N GLU A 13 3.81 -2.06 -3.84
CA GLU A 13 4.30 -3.22 -3.10
C GLU A 13 4.67 -4.38 -4.00
N PHE A 14 5.77 -5.05 -3.67
CA PHE A 14 6.17 -6.29 -4.30
C PHE A 14 5.30 -7.44 -3.78
N VAL A 15 4.56 -8.06 -4.71
CA VAL A 15 3.74 -9.24 -4.42
C VAL A 15 4.59 -10.49 -4.57
N SER A 16 4.73 -11.24 -3.49
CA SER A 16 5.38 -12.55 -3.51
C SER A 16 4.44 -13.61 -2.96
N LYS A 17 4.66 -14.87 -3.34
CA LYS A 17 3.87 -16.00 -2.82
C LYS A 17 3.94 -16.11 -1.29
N ALA A 18 5.04 -15.66 -0.68
CA ALA A 18 5.25 -15.72 0.78
C ALA A 18 4.76 -14.48 1.53
N LYS A 19 4.78 -13.31 0.89
CA LYS A 19 4.33 -12.04 1.46
C LYS A 19 3.51 -11.32 0.40
N SER A 20 2.20 -11.40 0.55
CA SER A 20 1.23 -10.68 -0.27
C SER A 20 0.15 -10.10 0.65
N PRO A 21 -0.08 -8.79 0.62
CA PRO A 21 -1.23 -8.18 1.29
C PRO A 21 -2.53 -8.38 0.49
N PHE A 22 -2.46 -9.04 -0.67
CA PHE A 22 -3.59 -9.26 -1.57
C PHE A 22 -4.21 -10.64 -1.39
N VAL A 23 -5.45 -10.77 -1.86
CA VAL A 23 -6.18 -12.04 -1.86
C VAL A 23 -5.43 -13.12 -2.66
N GLU A 24 -5.63 -14.37 -2.27
CA GLU A 24 -5.00 -15.53 -2.92
C GLU A 24 -5.17 -15.55 -4.45
N PRO A 25 -6.38 -15.34 -5.05
CA PRO A 25 -6.53 -15.34 -6.50
C PRO A 25 -5.73 -14.22 -7.19
N PHE A 26 -5.55 -13.08 -6.53
CA PHE A 26 -4.73 -11.98 -7.05
C PHE A 26 -3.25 -12.36 -7.03
N THR A 27 -2.77 -12.85 -5.90
CA THR A 27 -1.37 -13.26 -5.71
C THR A 27 -0.99 -14.38 -6.68
N ALA A 28 -1.85 -15.38 -6.84
CA ALA A 28 -1.63 -16.49 -7.76
C ALA A 28 -1.53 -16.01 -9.22
N ALA A 29 -2.37 -15.05 -9.62
CA ALA A 29 -2.30 -14.48 -10.95
C ALA A 29 -1.02 -13.66 -11.17
N VAL A 30 -0.60 -12.84 -10.20
CA VAL A 30 0.64 -12.04 -10.31
C VAL A 30 1.88 -12.93 -10.46
N VAL A 31 2.00 -13.99 -9.63
CA VAL A 31 3.18 -14.86 -9.60
C VAL A 31 3.38 -15.64 -10.90
N VAL A 32 2.33 -15.85 -11.68
CA VAL A 32 2.38 -16.55 -12.98
C VAL A 32 2.75 -15.60 -14.13
N LEU A 33 2.61 -14.29 -13.94
CA LEU A 33 2.90 -13.30 -15.00
C LEU A 33 4.41 -13.08 -15.15
N ASN A 34 4.84 -12.96 -16.40
CA ASN A 34 6.20 -12.52 -16.71
C ASN A 34 6.31 -11.00 -16.64
N LYS A 35 7.55 -10.49 -16.53
CA LYS A 35 7.83 -9.05 -16.58
C LYS A 35 7.24 -8.40 -17.83
N GLY A 36 6.44 -7.36 -17.64
CA GLY A 36 5.75 -6.61 -18.68
C GLY A 36 4.43 -7.24 -19.15
N GLU A 37 4.11 -8.46 -18.72
CA GLU A 37 2.89 -9.17 -19.08
C GLU A 37 1.70 -8.70 -18.23
N TYR A 38 0.51 -8.78 -18.81
CA TYR A 38 -0.75 -8.51 -18.13
C TYR A 38 -1.71 -9.68 -18.25
N THR A 39 -2.64 -9.81 -17.30
CA THR A 39 -3.65 -10.87 -17.29
C THR A 39 -4.65 -10.66 -18.42
N LYS A 40 -4.69 -11.60 -19.37
CA LYS A 40 -5.70 -11.63 -20.45
C LYS A 40 -7.08 -12.01 -19.94
N VAL A 41 -7.13 -12.77 -18.85
CA VAL A 41 -8.37 -13.14 -18.17
C VAL A 41 -8.49 -12.27 -16.90
N PRO A 42 -9.61 -11.57 -16.70
CA PRO A 42 -9.78 -10.74 -15.51
C PRO A 42 -9.88 -11.61 -14.26
N VAL A 43 -9.13 -11.25 -13.22
CA VAL A 43 -9.09 -11.98 -11.95
C VAL A 43 -10.28 -11.57 -11.10
N LYS A 44 -11.15 -12.52 -10.78
CA LYS A 44 -12.29 -12.29 -9.88
C LYS A 44 -11.82 -12.32 -8.43
N THR A 45 -12.13 -11.26 -7.68
CA THR A 45 -11.92 -11.15 -6.24
C THR A 45 -13.24 -10.69 -5.60
N ASP A 46 -13.29 -10.67 -4.27
CA ASP A 46 -14.44 -10.13 -3.53
C ASP A 46 -14.67 -8.63 -3.80
N TYR A 47 -13.68 -7.95 -4.36
CA TYR A 47 -13.71 -6.54 -4.74
C TYR A 47 -14.11 -6.31 -6.21
N GLY A 48 -14.35 -7.38 -6.98
CA GLY A 48 -14.76 -7.32 -8.38
C GLY A 48 -13.79 -8.01 -9.34
N TYR A 49 -13.51 -7.37 -10.47
CA TYR A 49 -12.63 -7.91 -11.51
C TYR A 49 -11.40 -7.03 -11.65
N HIS A 50 -10.21 -7.64 -11.54
CA HIS A 50 -8.94 -6.94 -11.64
C HIS A 50 -8.17 -7.40 -12.87
N VAL A 51 -7.63 -6.43 -13.61
CA VAL A 51 -6.61 -6.67 -14.65
C VAL A 51 -5.26 -6.31 -14.03
N ILE A 52 -4.35 -7.27 -14.04
CA ILE A 52 -3.07 -7.18 -13.34
C ILE A 52 -1.98 -7.09 -14.39
N LYS A 53 -1.01 -6.19 -14.20
CA LYS A 53 0.18 -6.08 -15.04
C LYS A 53 1.41 -6.17 -14.15
N ALA A 54 2.31 -7.11 -14.46
CA ALA A 54 3.59 -7.22 -13.78
C ALA A 54 4.56 -6.18 -14.38
N ASN A 55 4.80 -5.07 -13.68
CA ASN A 55 5.71 -4.02 -14.17
C ASN A 55 7.18 -4.42 -14.04
N ASP A 56 7.55 -5.08 -12.94
CA ASP A 56 8.89 -5.62 -12.72
C ASP A 56 8.81 -6.93 -11.95
N VAL A 57 9.75 -7.83 -12.21
CA VAL A 57 9.90 -9.11 -11.50
C VAL A 57 11.33 -9.13 -10.96
N LYS A 58 11.47 -9.28 -9.65
CA LYS A 58 12.76 -9.38 -8.97
C LYS A 58 12.91 -10.80 -8.45
N ASP A 59 13.89 -11.52 -8.97
CA ASP A 59 14.15 -12.91 -8.58
C ASP A 59 15.09 -13.02 -7.37
N SER A 60 15.77 -11.93 -7.01
CA SER A 60 16.76 -11.90 -5.93
C SER A 60 16.40 -10.89 -4.83
N TYR A 61 16.56 -11.31 -3.58
CA TYR A 61 16.46 -10.44 -2.41
C TYR A 61 17.49 -9.29 -2.44
N ALA A 62 18.64 -9.50 -3.09
CA ALA A 62 19.66 -8.46 -3.21
C ALA A 62 19.15 -7.23 -3.98
N ASP A 63 18.34 -7.44 -5.02
CA ASP A 63 17.76 -6.36 -5.83
C ASP A 63 16.62 -5.64 -5.10
N LEU A 64 15.98 -6.31 -4.13
CA LEU A 64 14.91 -5.75 -3.31
C LEU A 64 15.42 -5.03 -2.06
N LYS A 65 16.65 -5.34 -1.62
CA LYS A 65 17.22 -4.84 -0.35
C LYS A 65 17.16 -3.32 -0.24
N SER A 66 17.53 -2.59 -1.29
CA SER A 66 17.48 -1.12 -1.27
C SER A 66 16.06 -0.58 -1.13
N SER A 67 15.10 -1.14 -1.88
CA SER A 67 13.70 -0.72 -1.80
C SER A 67 13.11 -1.01 -0.41
N VAL A 68 13.42 -2.18 0.16
CA VAL A 68 12.96 -2.57 1.49
C VAL A 68 13.57 -1.66 2.57
N GLU A 69 14.85 -1.31 2.44
CA GLU A 69 15.50 -0.35 3.35
C GLU A 69 14.81 1.02 3.27
N ASP A 70 14.55 1.54 2.07
CA ASP A 70 13.84 2.81 1.87
C ASP A 70 12.42 2.79 2.46
N ASP A 71 11.69 1.68 2.31
CA ASP A 71 10.35 1.48 2.88
C ASP A 71 10.39 1.45 4.41
N ILE A 72 11.39 0.80 5.01
CA ILE A 72 11.57 0.76 6.47
C ILE A 72 11.89 2.16 6.99
N TYR A 73 12.75 2.92 6.31
CA TYR A 73 13.07 4.28 6.70
C TYR A 73 11.88 5.23 6.53
N SER A 74 11.09 5.08 5.46
CA SER A 74 9.90 5.91 5.24
C SER A 74 8.84 5.67 6.31
N THR A 75 8.56 4.40 6.63
CA THR A 75 7.61 4.00 7.68
C THR A 75 8.03 4.55 9.04
N GLN A 76 9.30 4.36 9.43
CA GLN A 76 9.80 4.87 10.70
C GLN A 76 9.73 6.41 10.80
N ARG A 77 10.00 7.13 9.70
CA ARG A 77 9.85 8.59 9.69
C ARG A 77 8.40 9.01 9.91
N GLU A 78 7.45 8.34 9.26
CA GLU A 78 6.03 8.62 9.42
C GLU A 78 5.53 8.32 10.83
N GLU A 79 5.94 7.20 11.42
CA GLU A 79 5.63 6.85 12.81
C GLU A 79 6.16 7.91 13.79
N ARG A 80 7.43 8.33 13.62
CA ARG A 80 8.05 9.36 14.47
C ARG A 80 7.35 10.71 14.32
N TYR A 81 7.01 11.09 13.10
CA TYR A 81 6.27 12.32 12.83
C TYR A 81 4.87 12.29 13.46
N THR A 82 4.16 11.17 13.30
CA THR A 82 2.82 10.99 13.88
C THR A 82 2.88 11.01 15.40
N ALA A 83 3.83 10.32 16.02
CA ALA A 83 4.03 10.33 17.46
C ALA A 83 4.34 11.74 17.98
N TYR A 84 5.20 12.49 17.29
CA TYR A 84 5.49 13.89 17.61
C TYR A 84 4.23 14.76 17.50
N MET A 85 3.48 14.63 16.41
CA MET A 85 2.22 15.37 16.20
C MET A 85 1.20 15.06 17.29
N THR A 86 1.00 13.77 17.63
CA THR A 86 0.11 13.35 18.71
C THR A 86 0.54 13.97 20.04
N SER A 87 1.84 13.94 20.37
CA SER A 87 2.33 14.56 21.60
C SER A 87 2.08 16.07 21.64
N LEU A 88 2.20 16.78 20.51
CA LEU A 88 1.89 18.20 20.43
C LEU A 88 0.39 18.47 20.58
N LEU A 89 -0.46 17.63 19.98
CA LEU A 89 -1.91 17.74 20.11
C LEU A 89 -2.39 17.47 21.54
N GLU A 90 -1.76 16.53 22.25
CA GLU A 90 -2.06 16.21 23.65
C GLU A 90 -1.63 17.34 24.61
N ASN A 91 -0.48 17.97 24.35
CA ASN A 91 0.00 19.10 25.15
C ASN A 91 -0.66 20.43 24.77
N ALA A 92 -1.36 20.50 23.63
CA ALA A 92 -2.10 21.67 23.20
C ALA A 92 -3.54 21.66 23.78
N LYS A 93 -3.99 22.82 24.26
CA LYS A 93 -5.37 23.00 24.71
C LYS A 93 -6.30 23.16 23.50
N ILE A 94 -6.73 22.04 22.91
CA ILE A 94 -7.56 22.03 21.70
C ILE A 94 -9.04 22.17 22.08
N GLU A 95 -9.58 23.38 21.95
CA GLU A 95 -11.03 23.62 22.03
C GLU A 95 -11.69 23.36 20.67
N ARG A 96 -12.30 22.18 20.48
CA ARG A 96 -13.16 21.91 19.31
C ARG A 96 -14.52 22.59 19.49
N LYS A 97 -14.66 23.81 18.97
CA LYS A 97 -15.92 24.60 19.03
C LYS A 97 -17.04 24.18 18.07
N MET A 98 -17.02 22.97 17.50
CA MET A 98 -18.21 22.39 16.85
C MET A 98 -18.26 20.88 17.03
N THR A 99 -19.20 20.43 17.85
CA THR A 99 -19.72 19.06 17.85
C THR A 99 -20.68 18.92 16.67
N PHE A 100 -20.31 18.16 15.64
CA PHE A 100 -21.32 17.64 14.71
C PHE A 100 -22.10 16.55 15.44
N THR A 101 -23.36 16.86 15.77
CA THR A 101 -24.35 15.89 16.22
C THR A 101 -24.50 14.82 15.14
N THR A 102 -24.07 13.58 15.41
CA THR A 102 -24.51 12.43 14.61
C THR A 102 -25.98 12.19 14.93
N SER A 103 -26.85 12.70 14.06
CA SER A 103 -28.28 12.46 14.05
C SER A 103 -28.57 11.16 13.29
N LYS A 104 -29.17 10.22 14.03
CA LYS A 104 -30.01 9.08 13.62
C LYS A 104 -29.35 7.86 13.00
#